data_AF-A0A512TRY9-F1
#
_entry.id   AF-A0A512TRY9-F1
#
_cell.length_a   1.000
_cell.length_b   1.000
_cell.length_c   1.000
_cell.angle_alpha   90.00
_cell.angle_beta   90.00
_cell.angle_gamma   90.00
#
_symmetry.space_group_name_H-M   'P 1'
#
loop_
_entity.id
_entity.type
_entity.pdbx_description
1 polymer ?
#
loop_
_entity_poly.entity_id
_entity_poly.type
_entity_poly.pdbx_seq_one_letter_code
_entity_poly.pdbx_strand_id
1 'polypeptide(L)'
;MFFGFILFIIPGIILSLMYSQALYIYIDEPEKGIIECLRTSRLAMKGYKGDLFVLNLSFIGWGILCALTLGLLALYVTPYCGTTLVNFYTDLMEDYRGKEITL
;
A
#
# COMPACT_ATOMS: atom_id res chain seq x y z
N MET A 1 -9.33 17.99 -20.75
CA MET A 1 -8.88 16.62 -21.10
C MET A 1 -7.85 16.06 -20.10
N PHE A 2 -7.97 16.35 -18.78
CA PHE A 2 -7.01 15.90 -17.74
C PHE A 2 -7.67 15.22 -16.52
N PHE A 3 -9.01 15.28 -16.37
CA PHE A 3 -9.74 14.73 -15.23
C PHE A 3 -9.70 13.20 -15.13
N GLY A 4 -9.58 12.49 -16.26
CA GLY A 4 -9.54 11.02 -16.29
C GLY A 4 -8.25 10.42 -15.72
N PHE A 5 -7.12 11.13 -15.84
CA PHE A 5 -5.83 10.62 -15.34
C PHE A 5 -5.76 10.64 -13.81
N ILE A 6 -6.29 11.69 -13.16
CA ILE A 6 -6.37 11.75 -11.68
C ILE A 6 -7.20 10.57 -11.12
N LEU A 7 -8.27 10.18 -11.82
CA LEU A 7 -9.19 9.13 -11.36
C LEU A 7 -8.62 7.71 -11.56
N PHE A 8 -7.65 7.51 -12.46
CA PHE A 8 -7.00 6.21 -12.69
C PHE A 8 -5.70 6.01 -11.91
N ILE A 9 -5.02 7.09 -11.52
CA ILE A 9 -3.80 7.02 -10.68
C ILE A 9 -4.15 6.40 -9.31
N ILE A 10 -5.25 6.83 -8.70
CA ILE A 10 -5.67 6.38 -7.36
C ILE A 10 -5.96 4.86 -7.31
N PRO A 11 -6.84 4.28 -8.16
CA PRO A 11 -7.07 2.85 -8.16
C PRO A 11 -5.84 2.04 -8.62
N GLY A 12 -5.02 2.58 -9.52
CA GLY A 12 -3.78 1.94 -9.96
C GLY A 12 -2.77 1.78 -8.83
N ILE A 13 -2.59 2.81 -7.99
CA ILE A 13 -1.72 2.74 -6.82
C ILE A 13 -2.31 1.79 -5.78
N ILE A 14 -3.60 1.85 -5.49
CA ILE A 14 -4.25 0.90 -4.55
C ILE A 14 -4.01 -0.55 -4.98
N LEU A 15 -4.18 -0.85 -6.27
CA LEU A 15 -3.96 -2.20 -6.81
C LEU A 15 -2.49 -2.62 -6.73
N SER A 16 -1.57 -1.69 -7.03
CA SER A 16 -0.12 -1.91 -6.90
C SER A 16 0.27 -2.17 -5.45
N LEU A 17 -0.27 -1.42 -4.50
CA LEU A 17 0.01 -1.58 -3.07
C LEU A 17 -0.57 -2.89 -2.55
N MET A 18 -1.80 -3.26 -2.95
CA MET A 18 -2.38 -4.57 -2.64
C MET A 18 -1.50 -5.74 -3.12
N TYR A 19 -0.95 -5.63 -4.32
CA TYR A 19 -0.02 -6.63 -4.87
C TYR A 19 1.34 -6.62 -4.16
N SER A 20 1.83 -5.44 -3.79
CA SER A 20 3.05 -5.29 -2.99
C SER A 20 2.92 -5.94 -1.63
N GLN A 21 1.75 -5.85 -0.98
CA GLN A 21 1.51 -6.56 0.30
C GLN A 21 1.59 -8.08 0.13
N ALA A 22 1.05 -8.62 -0.95
CA ALA A 22 1.15 -10.06 -1.21
C ALA A 22 2.61 -10.53 -1.43
N LEU A 23 3.47 -9.66 -1.99
CA LEU A 23 4.90 -9.92 -2.11
C LEU A 23 5.61 -9.95 -0.76
N TYR A 24 5.30 -9.03 0.15
CA TYR A 24 5.87 -9.05 1.50
C TYR A 24 5.49 -10.33 2.25
N ILE A 25 4.23 -10.78 2.15
CA ILE A 25 3.77 -12.05 2.75
C ILE A 25 4.51 -13.25 2.15
N TYR A 26 4.75 -13.26 0.84
CA TYR A 26 5.49 -14.34 0.19
C TYR A 26 6.96 -14.40 0.62
N ILE A 27 7.58 -13.25 0.91
CA ILE A 27 8.95 -13.20 1.43
C ILE A 27 8.99 -13.69 2.89
N ASP A 28 8.02 -13.31 3.72
CA ASP A 28 7.92 -13.76 5.12
C ASP A 28 7.58 -15.26 5.22
N GLU A 29 6.72 -15.75 4.32
CA GLU A 29 6.21 -17.13 4.34
C GLU A 29 6.36 -17.80 2.97
N PRO A 30 7.60 -18.15 2.55
CA PRO A 30 7.85 -18.72 1.23
C PRO A 30 7.24 -20.13 1.05
N GLU A 31 6.83 -20.77 2.15
CA GLU A 31 6.14 -22.06 2.13
C GLU A 31 4.67 -21.94 1.66
N LYS A 32 4.07 -20.74 1.76
CA LYS A 32 2.71 -20.48 1.26
C LYS A 32 2.71 -20.31 -0.25
N GLY A 33 1.82 -21.02 -0.93
CA GLY A 33 1.63 -20.86 -2.37
C GLY A 33 1.22 -19.43 -2.74
N ILE A 34 1.63 -18.93 -3.90
CA ILE A 34 1.35 -17.55 -4.36
C ILE A 34 -0.14 -17.18 -4.25
N ILE A 35 -1.04 -18.14 -4.52
CA ILE A 35 -2.49 -17.97 -4.43
C ILE A 35 -2.95 -17.80 -2.97
N GLU A 36 -2.34 -18.52 -2.02
CA GLU A 36 -2.58 -18.35 -0.58
C GLU A 36 -2.14 -16.95 -0.15
N CYS A 37 -0.92 -16.51 -0.50
CA CYS A 37 -0.41 -15.18 -0.14
C CYS A 37 -1.30 -14.05 -0.66
N LEU A 38 -1.79 -14.17 -1.90
CA LEU A 38 -2.76 -13.23 -2.48
C LEU A 38 -4.10 -13.24 -1.74
N ARG A 39 -4.57 -14.41 -1.30
CA ARG A 39 -5.81 -14.54 -0.53
C ARG A 39 -5.66 -13.93 0.85
N THR A 40 -4.57 -14.22 1.54
CA THR A 40 -4.23 -13.65 2.86
C THR A 40 -4.11 -12.14 2.77
N SER A 41 -3.36 -11.60 1.79
CA SER A 41 -3.28 -10.15 1.53
C SER A 41 -4.67 -9.53 1.35
N ARG A 42 -5.52 -10.14 0.51
CA ARG A 42 -6.89 -9.65 0.27
C ARG A 42 -7.74 -9.67 1.54
N LEU A 43 -7.61 -10.71 2.37
CA LEU A 43 -8.36 -10.85 3.63
C LEU A 43 -7.87 -9.88 4.69
N ALA A 44 -6.55 -9.75 4.87
CA ALA A 44 -5.93 -8.78 5.77
C ALA A 44 -6.37 -7.36 5.41
N MET A 45 -6.41 -7.01 4.12
CA MET A 45 -6.87 -5.71 3.64
C MET A 45 -8.39 -5.46 3.76
N LYS A 46 -9.18 -6.43 4.22
CA LYS A 46 -10.63 -6.26 4.37
C LYS A 46 -10.94 -5.41 5.61
N GLY A 47 -11.14 -4.11 5.38
CA GLY A 47 -11.44 -3.11 6.42
C GLY A 47 -10.55 -1.88 6.27
N TYR A 48 -9.31 -2.09 5.83
CA TYR A 48 -8.28 -1.06 5.70
C TYR A 48 -8.22 -0.38 4.32
N LYS A 49 -9.16 -0.70 3.42
CA LYS A 49 -9.26 -0.07 2.08
C LYS A 49 -9.50 1.44 2.18
N GLY A 50 -10.23 1.88 3.20
CA GLY A 50 -10.48 3.30 3.48
C GLY A 50 -9.20 4.02 3.93
N ASP A 51 -8.45 3.42 4.85
CA ASP A 51 -7.19 3.99 5.33
C ASP A 51 -6.17 4.10 4.20
N LEU A 52 -6.13 3.10 3.33
CA LEU A 52 -5.26 3.11 2.15
C LEU A 52 -5.65 4.21 1.15
N PHE A 53 -6.95 4.53 1.04
CA PHE A 53 -7.42 5.66 0.24
C PHE A 53 -6.98 7.00 0.84
N VAL A 54 -7.10 7.18 2.16
CA VAL A 54 -6.64 8.40 2.86
C VAL A 54 -5.11 8.55 2.77
N LEU A 55 -4.39 7.43 2.90
CA LEU A 55 -2.95 7.39 2.73
C LEU A 55 -2.53 7.83 1.32
N ASN A 56 -3.26 7.38 0.29
CA ASN A 56 -3.05 7.82 -1.08
C ASN A 56 -3.34 9.32 -1.28
N LEU A 57 -4.41 9.82 -0.66
CA LEU A 57 -4.72 11.26 -0.68
C LEU A 57 -3.56 12.09 -0.12
N SER A 58 -2.91 11.60 0.93
CA SER A 58 -1.74 12.24 1.52
C SER A 58 -0.55 12.26 0.55
N PHE A 59 -0.31 11.17 -0.19
CA PHE A 59 0.76 11.10 -1.19
C PHE A 59 0.53 11.98 -2.42
N ILE A 60 -0.71 12.29 -2.79
CA ILE A 60 -1.01 13.24 -3.88
C ILE A 60 -0.43 14.62 -3.55
N GLY A 61 -0.53 15.06 -2.29
CA GLY A 61 0.09 16.30 -1.83
C GLY A 61 1.60 16.29 -2.07
N TRP A 62 2.29 15.24 -1.63
CA TRP A 62 3.72 15.07 -1.85
C TRP A 62 4.10 15.02 -3.33
N GLY A 63 3.28 14.41 -4.19
CA GLY A 63 3.48 14.40 -5.64
C GLY A 63 3.45 15.80 -6.27
N ILE A 64 2.53 16.66 -5.83
CA ILE A 64 2.44 18.05 -6.28
C ILE A 64 3.68 18.84 -5.83
N LEU A 65 4.12 18.67 -4.58
CA LEU A 65 5.35 19.31 -4.10
C LEU A 65 6.60 18.79 -4.83
N CYS A 66 6.67 17.50 -5.16
CA CYS A 66 7.73 16.95 -6.00
C CYS A 66 7.77 17.60 -7.38
N ALA A 67 6.62 17.83 -8.01
CA ALA A 67 6.55 18.53 -9.29
C ALA A 67 7.00 20.00 -9.17
N LEU A 68 6.61 20.68 -8.09
CA LEU A 68 7.00 22.08 -7.84
C LEU A 68 8.51 22.25 -7.61
N THR A 69 9.15 21.25 -7.01
CA THR A 69 10.59 21.23 -6.70
C THR A 69 11.45 20.63 -7.83
N LEU A 70 10.89 20.45 -9.04
CA LEU A 70 11.54 19.81 -10.18
C LEU A 70 12.10 18.40 -9.87
N GLY A 71 11.48 17.69 -8.92
CA GLY A 71 11.89 16.34 -8.51
C GLY A 71 12.94 16.27 -7.40
N LEU A 72 13.42 17.40 -6.85
CA LEU A 72 14.35 17.37 -5.71
C LEU A 72 13.75 16.72 -4.48
N LEU A 73 12.46 16.97 -4.23
CA LEU A 73 11.76 16.39 -3.09
C LEU A 73 11.54 14.86 -3.24
N ALA A 74 11.67 14.32 -4.46
CA ALA A 74 11.51 12.88 -4.70
C ALA A 74 12.54 12.06 -3.90
N LEU A 75 13.75 12.58 -3.69
CA LEU A 75 14.79 11.91 -2.89
C LEU A 75 14.34 11.65 -1.44
N TYR A 76 13.49 12.51 -0.89
CA TYR A 76 12.91 12.34 0.45
C TYR A 76 11.60 11.56 0.41
N VAL A 77 10.76 11.81 -0.60
CA VAL A 77 9.44 11.18 -0.72
C VAL A 77 9.54 9.69 -1.03
N THR A 78 10.55 9.24 -1.79
CA THR A 78 10.75 7.82 -2.08
C THR A 78 10.93 6.96 -0.82
N PRO A 79 11.92 7.20 0.06
CA PRO A 79 12.05 6.43 1.30
C PRO A 79 10.87 6.66 2.25
N TYR A 80 10.30 7.88 2.29
CA TYR A 80 9.11 8.17 3.10
C TYR A 80 7.90 7.31 2.70
N CYS A 81 7.59 7.22 1.40
CA CYS A 81 6.54 6.36 0.88
C CYS A 81 6.81 4.88 1.20
N GLY A 82 8.06 4.43 1.01
CA GLY A 82 8.46 3.06 1.31
C GLY A 82 8.27 2.69 2.78
N THR A 83 8.79 3.51 3.71
CA THR A 83 8.63 3.29 5.15
C THR A 83 7.17 3.32 5.58
N THR A 84 6.39 4.25 5.04
CA THR A 84 4.96 4.33 5.36
C THR A 84 4.21 3.09 4.91
N LEU A 85 4.55 2.53 3.74
CA LEU A 85 3.95 1.30 3.24
C LEU A 85 4.35 0.08 4.08
N VAL A 86 5.61 0.01 4.52
CA VAL A 86 6.09 -1.06 5.40
C VAL A 86 5.39 -1.01 6.76
N ASN A 87 5.26 0.18 7.37
CA ASN A 87 4.52 0.31 8.62
C ASN A 87 3.05 -0.09 8.44
N PHE A 88 2.42 0.36 7.36
CA PHE A 88 1.04 -0.03 7.05
C PHE A 88 0.89 -1.55 6.88
N TYR A 89 1.86 -2.22 6.23
CA TYR A 89 1.90 -3.68 6.14
C TYR A 89 1.99 -4.35 7.50
N THR A 90 2.93 -3.88 8.35
CA THR A 90 3.16 -4.45 9.67
C THR A 90 1.91 -4.33 10.53
N ASP A 91 1.30 -3.16 10.60
CA ASP A 91 0.07 -2.92 11.36
C ASP A 91 -1.09 -3.81 10.84
N LEU A 92 -1.20 -3.95 9.52
CA LEU A 92 -2.21 -4.78 8.87
C LEU A 92 -2.07 -6.25 9.22
N MET A 93 -0.85 -6.77 9.18
CA MET A 93 -0.55 -8.17 9.47
C MET A 93 -0.67 -8.47 10.97
N GLU A 94 -0.35 -7.51 11.84
CA GLU A 94 -0.55 -7.62 13.28
C GLU A 94 -2.04 -7.76 13.62
N ASP A 95 -2.90 -6.92 13.04
CA ASP A 95 -4.36 -7.03 13.22
C ASP A 95 -4.92 -8.33 12.63
N TYR A 96 -4.46 -8.73 11.44
CA TYR A 96 -4.88 -9.99 10.82
C TYR A 96 -4.51 -11.21 11.68
N ARG A 97 -3.26 -11.28 12.16
CA ARG A 97 -2.77 -12.38 13.01
C ARG A 97 -3.48 -12.37 14.36
N GLY A 98 -3.75 -11.20 14.93
CA GLY A 98 -4.52 -11.05 16.17
C GLY A 98 -5.94 -11.64 16.06
N LYS A 99 -6.60 -11.41 14.92
CA LYS A 99 -7.91 -12.00 14.59
C LYS A 99 -7.86 -13.51 14.33
N GLU A 100 -6.78 -14.02 13.74
CA GLU A 100 -6.58 -15.46 13.51
C GLU A 100 -6.41 -16.23 14.83
N ILE A 101 -5.72 -15.65 15.82
CA ILE A 101 -5.48 -16.26 17.14
C ILE A 101 -6.75 -16.26 18.02
N THR A 102 -7.72 -15.39 17.75
CA THR A 102 -8.97 -15.29 18.51
C THR A 102 -10.12 -16.17 17.99
N LEU A 103 -9.90 -16.89 16.89
CA LEU A 103 -10.84 -17.87 16.29
C LEU A 103 -10.42 -19.30 16.58
#